data_AF-A0A7R9VIR5-F1
#
_entry.id   AF-A0A7R9VIR5-F1
#
_cell.length_a   1.000
_cell.length_b   1.000
_cell.length_c   1.000
_cell.angle_alpha   90.00
_cell.angle_beta   90.00
_cell.angle_gamma   90.00
#
_symmetry.space_group_name_H-M   'P 1'
#
loop_
_entity.id
_entity.type
_entity.pdbx_description
1 polymer ?
#
loop_
_entity_poly.entity_id
_entity_poly.type
_entity_poly.pdbx_seq_one_letter_code
_entity_poly.pdbx_strand_id
1 'polypeptide(L)'
;CMHLSVAVFDATDAEKWRGKTLQFFQDSFGRAGDTWEVFHLLRGELPALEDVMRGKYDVIAIGGSPYSAIGTEPWVERLVQVLPTYCEFGVRMVGICFGHQILARALGGTVGKNPSGRFVLKLEDVQMDVAAL
;
A
#
# COMPACT_ATOMS: atom_id res chain seq x y z
N CYS A 1 -20.08 -13.41 -9.24
CA CYS A 1 -18.69 -12.91 -9.15
C CYS A 1 -18.66 -12.00 -7.92
N MET A 2 -17.78 -12.22 -6.93
CA MET A 2 -17.64 -11.23 -5.85
C MET A 2 -16.89 -10.03 -6.41
N HIS A 3 -17.54 -8.87 -6.35
CA HIS A 3 -16.94 -7.58 -6.66
C HIS A 3 -16.21 -7.09 -5.41
N LEU A 4 -15.03 -6.49 -5.60
CA LEU A 4 -14.24 -5.94 -4.49
C LEU A 4 -14.41 -4.43 -4.41
N SER A 5 -14.54 -3.92 -3.20
CA SER A 5 -14.36 -2.51 -2.88
C SER A 5 -12.92 -2.28 -2.42
N VAL A 6 -12.18 -1.46 -3.16
CA VAL A 6 -10.75 -1.24 -2.98
C VAL A 6 -10.47 0.22 -2.62
N ALA A 7 -9.85 0.44 -1.47
CA ALA A 7 -9.23 1.73 -1.14
C ALA A 7 -7.79 1.74 -1.66
N VAL A 8 -7.47 2.69 -2.53
CA VAL A 8 -6.15 2.86 -3.13
C VAL A 8 -5.41 4.00 -2.45
N PHE A 9 -4.28 3.68 -1.82
CA PHE A 9 -3.46 4.66 -1.13
C PHE A 9 -2.37 5.16 -2.08
N ASP A 10 -2.53 6.41 -2.51
CA ASP A 10 -1.60 7.11 -3.38
C ASP A 10 -0.53 7.83 -2.54
N ALA A 11 0.68 7.30 -2.58
CA ALA A 11 1.81 7.71 -1.74
C ALA A 11 2.82 8.62 -2.47
N THR A 12 2.38 9.36 -3.48
CA THR A 12 3.23 10.27 -4.26
C THR A 12 2.53 11.60 -4.54
N ASP A 13 3.28 12.69 -4.54
CA ASP A 13 2.87 14.04 -4.96
C ASP A 13 3.46 14.44 -6.33
N ALA A 14 4.39 13.66 -6.86
CA ALA A 14 5.04 13.94 -8.13
C ALA A 14 4.03 13.89 -9.29
N GLU A 15 3.91 15.01 -10.01
CA GLU A 15 2.95 15.22 -11.10
C GLU A 15 3.00 14.14 -12.19
N LYS A 16 4.21 13.70 -12.57
CA LYS A 16 4.39 12.65 -13.58
C LYS A 16 3.76 11.29 -13.21
N TRP A 17 3.45 11.09 -11.93
CA TRP A 17 2.82 9.87 -11.39
C TRP A 17 1.35 10.06 -11.04
N ARG A 18 0.76 11.23 -11.31
CA ARG A 18 -0.64 11.52 -11.01
C ARG A 18 -1.57 10.47 -11.65
N GLY A 19 -2.37 9.80 -10.83
CA GLY A 19 -3.32 8.76 -11.25
C GLY A 19 -2.68 7.40 -11.62
N LYS A 20 -1.34 7.30 -11.62
CA LYS A 20 -0.63 6.07 -12.03
C LYS A 20 -0.76 4.94 -11.02
N THR A 21 -0.88 5.26 -9.72
CA THR A 21 -1.12 4.27 -8.67
C THR A 21 -2.43 3.50 -8.92
N LEU A 22 -3.53 4.22 -9.17
CA LEU A 22 -4.82 3.61 -9.49
C LEU A 22 -4.74 2.79 -10.78
N GLN A 23 -4.21 3.39 -11.85
CA GLN A 23 -4.07 2.72 -13.15
C GLN A 23 -3.30 1.40 -13.01
N PHE A 24 -2.18 1.40 -12.30
CA PHE A 24 -1.38 0.19 -12.08
C PHE A 24 -2.18 -0.93 -11.39
N PHE A 25 -2.92 -0.62 -10.31
CA PHE A 25 -3.70 -1.63 -9.61
C PHE A 25 -4.88 -2.14 -10.44
N GLN A 26 -5.54 -1.28 -11.19
CA GLN A 26 -6.63 -1.67 -12.09
C GLN A 26 -6.12 -2.56 -13.23
N ASP A 27 -5.02 -2.19 -13.87
CA ASP A 27 -4.41 -2.95 -14.98
C ASP A 27 -3.90 -4.32 -14.49
N SER A 28 -3.40 -4.39 -13.25
CA SER A 28 -2.81 -5.62 -12.69
C SER A 28 -3.83 -6.57 -12.06
N PHE A 29 -4.86 -6.05 -11.40
CA PHE A 29 -5.75 -6.84 -10.54
C PHE A 29 -7.24 -6.61 -10.77
N GLY A 30 -7.61 -5.62 -11.58
CA GLY A 30 -9.00 -5.18 -11.69
C GLY A 30 -9.92 -6.20 -12.34
N ARG A 31 -11.15 -6.28 -11.81
CA ARG A 31 -12.22 -7.13 -12.34
C ARG A 31 -13.46 -6.29 -12.65
N ALA A 32 -14.30 -6.81 -13.53
CA ALA A 32 -15.57 -6.17 -13.84
C ALA A 32 -16.42 -6.04 -12.57
N GLY A 33 -16.85 -4.81 -12.27
CA GLY A 33 -17.70 -4.45 -11.14
C GLY A 33 -16.97 -4.10 -9.84
N ASP A 34 -15.63 -4.19 -9.80
CA ASP A 34 -14.86 -3.67 -8.65
C ASP A 34 -15.01 -2.15 -8.52
N THR A 35 -15.07 -1.65 -7.30
CA THR A 35 -15.12 -0.21 -6.99
C THR A 35 -13.80 0.26 -6.39
N TRP A 36 -13.37 1.47 -6.76
CA TRP A 36 -12.05 2.00 -6.42
C TRP A 36 -12.18 3.41 -5.86
N GLU A 37 -11.67 3.63 -4.65
CA GLU A 37 -11.62 4.94 -4.00
C GLU A 37 -10.17 5.31 -3.71
N VAL A 38 -9.72 6.47 -4.18
CA VAL A 38 -8.32 6.90 -4.04
C VAL A 38 -8.18 7.83 -2.83
N PHE A 39 -7.18 7.58 -2.01
CA PHE A 39 -6.78 8.40 -0.87
C PHE A 39 -5.36 8.92 -1.09
N HIS A 40 -5.20 10.24 -1.18
CA HIS A 40 -3.91 10.89 -1.33
C HIS A 40 -3.23 11.09 0.04
N LEU A 41 -2.30 10.19 0.37
CA LEU A 41 -1.71 10.10 1.72
C LEU A 41 -0.96 11.37 2.12
N LEU A 42 -0.28 12.01 1.16
CA LEU A 42 0.46 13.25 1.39
C LEU A 42 -0.47 14.45 1.66
N ARG A 43 -1.76 14.35 1.30
CA ARG A 43 -2.80 15.33 1.65
C ARG A 43 -3.48 15.01 2.98
N GLY A 44 -3.05 13.94 3.66
CA GLY A 44 -3.63 13.46 4.90
C GLY A 44 -4.95 12.70 4.72
N GLU A 45 -5.30 12.33 3.49
CA GLU A 45 -6.50 11.57 3.19
C GLU A 45 -6.32 10.11 3.61
N LEU A 46 -7.29 9.59 4.36
CA LEU A 46 -7.39 8.20 4.78
C LEU A 46 -8.88 7.84 4.87
N PRO A 47 -9.24 6.56 4.70
CA PRO A 47 -10.58 6.08 5.02
C PRO A 47 -10.96 6.46 6.45
N ALA A 48 -12.19 6.94 6.64
CA ALA A 48 -12.72 7.10 7.99
C ALA A 48 -12.68 5.74 8.70
N LEU A 49 -12.29 5.73 9.98
CA LEU A 49 -12.21 4.47 10.73
C LEU A 49 -13.56 3.75 10.75
N GLU A 50 -14.66 4.51 10.88
CA GLU A 50 -16.02 3.98 10.83
C GLU A 50 -16.34 3.26 9.51
N ASP A 51 -15.87 3.78 8.37
CA ASP A 51 -16.05 3.14 7.06
C ASP A 51 -15.32 1.79 7.01
N VAL A 52 -14.09 1.72 7.55
CA VAL A 52 -13.32 0.47 7.64
C VAL A 52 -14.00 -0.52 8.58
N MET A 53 -14.45 -0.07 9.76
CA MET A 53 -15.15 -0.90 10.75
C MET A 53 -16.46 -1.50 10.21
N ARG A 54 -17.16 -0.77 9.33
CA ARG A 54 -18.39 -1.24 8.67
C ARG A 54 -18.13 -2.15 7.47
N GLY A 55 -16.86 -2.43 7.14
CA GLY A 55 -16.49 -3.26 6.00
C GLY A 55 -16.76 -2.59 4.64
N LYS A 56 -16.64 -1.25 4.55
CA LYS A 56 -16.80 -0.53 3.27
C LYS A 56 -15.76 -0.96 2.23
N TYR A 57 -14.58 -1.40 2.65
CA TYR A 57 -13.50 -1.84 1.79
C TYR A 57 -13.13 -3.29 2.09
N ASP A 58 -13.01 -4.09 1.04
CA ASP A 58 -12.48 -5.45 1.09
C ASP A 58 -10.94 -5.46 1.13
N VAL A 59 -10.34 -4.48 0.45
CA VAL A 59 -8.89 -4.38 0.24
C VAL A 59 -8.41 -2.95 0.36
N ILE A 60 -7.27 -2.75 1.04
CA ILE A 60 -6.44 -1.54 0.93
C ILE A 60 -5.21 -1.86 0.08
N ALA A 61 -5.04 -1.14 -1.02
CA ALA A 61 -3.92 -1.28 -1.94
C ALA A 61 -2.98 -0.07 -1.84
N ILE A 62 -1.73 -0.29 -1.41
CA ILE A 62 -0.77 0.77 -1.13
C ILE A 62 0.32 0.80 -2.21
N GLY A 63 0.42 1.92 -2.91
CA GLY A 63 1.38 2.11 -4.00
C GLY A 63 2.83 2.31 -3.54
N GLY A 64 3.71 2.46 -4.53
CA GLY A 64 5.08 2.91 -4.32
C GLY A 64 5.14 4.41 -3.97
N SER A 65 6.30 4.85 -3.47
CA SER A 65 6.56 6.23 -3.09
C SER A 65 8.02 6.59 -3.32
N PRO A 66 8.35 7.86 -3.67
CA PRO A 66 9.73 8.35 -3.61
C PRO A 66 10.22 8.58 -2.17
N TYR A 67 9.34 8.54 -1.18
CA TYR A 67 9.67 8.73 0.23
C TYR A 67 10.15 7.44 0.88
N SER A 68 10.84 7.58 2.01
CA SER A 68 11.34 6.45 2.79
C SER A 68 10.26 5.89 3.70
N ALA A 69 10.04 4.57 3.69
CA ALA A 69 9.13 3.91 4.62
C ALA A 69 9.63 3.94 6.08
N ILE A 70 10.93 4.17 6.30
CA ILE A 70 11.53 4.42 7.63
C ILE A 70 11.74 5.91 7.91
N GLY A 71 11.18 6.78 7.06
CA GLY A 71 11.20 8.22 7.27
C GLY A 71 10.28 8.65 8.40
N THR A 72 10.50 9.88 8.87
CA THR A 72 9.78 10.51 9.99
C THR A 72 8.78 11.56 9.53
N GLU A 73 8.42 11.55 8.24
CA GLU A 73 7.41 12.44 7.69
C GLU A 73 6.07 12.17 8.39
N PRO A 74 5.31 13.22 8.78
CA PRO A 74 4.10 13.04 9.59
C PRO A 74 3.07 12.07 9.00
N TRP A 75 2.94 12.03 7.67
CA TRP A 75 2.02 11.12 7.00
C TRP A 75 2.51 9.66 7.02
N VAL A 76 3.83 9.43 7.00
CA VAL A 76 4.42 8.08 7.13
C VAL A 76 4.19 7.55 8.54
N GLU A 77 4.49 8.36 9.56
CA GLU A 77 4.22 7.98 10.96
C GLU A 77 2.74 7.72 11.22
N ARG A 78 1.85 8.54 10.62
CA ARG A 78 0.41 8.32 10.69
C ARG A 78 0.00 6.97 10.09
N LEU A 79 0.59 6.54 8.97
CA LEU A 79 0.32 5.22 8.40
C LEU A 79 0.76 4.10 9.34
N VAL A 80 1.95 4.21 9.94
CA VAL A 80 2.44 3.22 10.91
C VAL A 80 1.47 3.05 12.08
N GLN A 81 0.85 4.15 12.53
CA GLN A 81 -0.12 4.12 13.63
C GLN A 81 -1.48 3.54 13.24
N VAL A 82 -1.97 3.82 12.03
CA VAL A 82 -3.35 3.51 11.62
C VAL A 82 -3.50 2.13 10.97
N LEU A 83 -2.50 1.69 10.20
CA LEU A 83 -2.57 0.41 9.48
C LEU A 83 -2.83 -0.82 10.39
N PRO A 84 -2.26 -0.92 11.61
CA PRO A 84 -2.59 -2.03 12.51
C PRO A 84 -4.08 -2.07 12.87
N THR A 85 -4.67 -0.91 13.18
CA THR A 85 -6.11 -0.81 13.50
C THR A 85 -6.98 -1.22 12.32
N TYR A 86 -6.65 -0.81 11.10
CA TYR A 86 -7.38 -1.28 9.91
C TYR A 86 -7.29 -2.81 9.76
N CYS A 87 -6.12 -3.39 9.99
CA CYS A 87 -5.91 -4.84 9.94
C CYS A 87 -6.74 -5.58 11.01
N GLU A 88 -6.87 -5.03 12.22
CA GLU A 88 -7.72 -5.58 13.29
C GLU A 88 -9.19 -5.67 12.90
N PHE A 89 -9.68 -4.75 12.06
CA PHE A 89 -11.04 -4.77 11.51
C PHE A 89 -11.20 -5.67 10.27
N GLY A 90 -10.16 -6.43 9.90
CA GLY A 90 -10.26 -7.50 8.91
C GLY A 90 -10.14 -7.07 7.46
N VAL A 91 -9.76 -5.81 7.17
CA VAL A 91 -9.47 -5.39 5.79
C VAL A 91 -8.17 -6.03 5.31
N ARG A 92 -8.20 -6.60 4.11
CA ARG A 92 -7.00 -7.20 3.51
C ARG A 92 -6.10 -6.09 2.97
N MET A 93 -4.78 -6.25 3.06
CA MET A 93 -3.85 -5.23 2.58
C MET A 93 -2.84 -5.81 1.61
N VAL A 94 -2.56 -5.07 0.55
CA VAL A 94 -1.47 -5.34 -0.38
C VAL A 94 -0.65 -4.08 -0.57
N GLY A 95 0.67 -4.22 -0.57
CA GLY A 95 1.59 -3.10 -0.72
C GLY A 95 2.67 -3.41 -1.74
N ILE A 96 3.00 -2.42 -2.59
CA ILE A 96 4.03 -2.53 -3.61
C ILE A 96 5.17 -1.55 -3.32
N CYS A 97 6.42 -2.03 -3.34
CA CYS A 97 7.61 -1.22 -3.06
C CYS A 97 7.51 -0.55 -1.66
N PHE A 98 7.39 0.79 -1.60
CA PHE A 98 7.10 1.52 -0.35
C PHE A 98 5.90 0.94 0.39
N GLY A 99 4.82 0.61 -0.32
CA GLY A 99 3.62 0.01 0.28
C GLY A 99 3.90 -1.30 1.03
N HIS A 100 4.79 -2.14 0.49
CA HIS A 100 5.18 -3.38 1.16
C HIS A 100 6.00 -3.10 2.43
N GLN A 101 6.94 -2.16 2.32
CA GLN A 101 7.78 -1.76 3.44
C GLN A 101 6.98 -1.11 4.56
N ILE A 102 6.04 -0.21 4.26
CA ILE A 102 5.24 0.45 5.29
C ILE A 102 4.30 -0.53 6.01
N LEU A 103 3.74 -1.52 5.30
CA LEU A 103 2.99 -2.61 5.93
C LEU A 103 3.87 -3.43 6.87
N ALA A 104 5.06 -3.83 6.42
CA ALA A 104 6.01 -4.54 7.27
C ALA A 104 6.35 -3.73 8.52
N ARG A 105 6.69 -2.44 8.39
CA ARG A 105 6.99 -1.54 9.51
C ARG A 105 5.81 -1.41 10.47
N ALA A 106 4.60 -1.20 9.96
CA ALA A 106 3.41 -1.01 10.77
C ALA A 106 3.01 -2.27 11.55
N LEU A 107 3.17 -3.45 10.92
CA LEU A 107 2.74 -4.74 11.48
C LEU A 107 3.84 -5.48 12.26
N GLY A 108 4.88 -4.76 12.70
CA GLY A 108 5.93 -5.30 13.58
C GLY A 108 7.10 -6.00 12.88
N GLY A 109 7.14 -5.97 11.56
CA GLY A 109 8.29 -6.40 10.76
C GLY A 109 9.46 -5.40 10.81
N THR A 110 10.59 -5.78 10.22
CA THR A 110 11.80 -4.95 10.16
C THR A 110 12.00 -4.37 8.77
N VAL A 111 12.23 -3.06 8.72
CA VAL A 111 12.63 -2.35 7.50
C VAL A 111 13.86 -1.52 7.81
N GLY A 112 14.85 -1.54 6.92
CA GLY A 112 16.11 -0.84 7.12
C GLY A 112 16.74 -0.41 5.81
N LYS A 113 17.85 0.34 5.92
CA LYS A 113 18.66 0.71 4.76
C LYS A 113 19.25 -0.55 4.12
N ASN A 114 19.35 -0.54 2.79
CA ASN A 114 20.08 -1.56 2.05
C ASN A 114 21.53 -1.64 2.59
N PRO A 115 21.97 -2.78 3.15
CA PRO A 115 23.31 -2.92 3.72
C PRO A 115 24.44 -2.67 2.72
N SER A 116 24.19 -2.87 1.42
CA SER A 116 25.18 -2.57 0.38
C SER A 116 25.36 -1.07 0.11
N GLY A 117 24.45 -0.21 0.60
CA GLY A 117 24.46 1.23 0.36
C GLY A 117 24.20 1.66 -1.10
N ARG A 118 24.01 0.71 -2.03
CA ARG A 118 23.86 0.98 -3.45
C ARG A 118 22.40 1.20 -3.84
N PHE A 119 22.20 2.05 -4.84
CA PHE A 119 20.95 2.11 -5.59
C PHE A 119 20.80 0.85 -6.46
N VAL A 120 19.59 0.29 -6.51
CA VAL A 120 19.27 -0.91 -7.30
C VAL A 120 18.08 -0.61 -8.20
N LEU A 121 18.30 -0.73 -9.51
CA LEU A 121 17.28 -0.71 -10.55
C LEU A 121 17.65 -1.80 -11.55
N LYS A 122 16.92 -2.92 -11.52
CA LYS A 122 17.21 -4.09 -12.36
C LYS A 122 15.95 -4.91 -12.59
N LEU A 123 16.02 -5.76 -13.61
CA LEU A 123 15.14 -6.92 -13.74
C LEU A 123 15.85 -8.11 -13.09
N GLU A 124 15.09 -8.96 -12.42
CA GLU A 124 15.61 -10.15 -11.75
C GLU A 124 14.58 -11.27 -11.84
N ASP A 125 15.07 -12.47 -12.14
CA ASP A 125 14.25 -13.67 -12.10
C ASP A 125 14.10 -14.13 -10.65
N VAL A 126 12.86 -14.21 -10.17
CA VAL A 126 12.52 -14.66 -8.82
C VAL A 126 11.97 -16.08 -8.90
N GLN A 127 12.63 -17.01 -8.22
CA GLN A 127 12.13 -18.38 -8.04
C GLN A 127 11.29 -18.43 -6.76
N MET A 128 10.04 -18.86 -6.89
CA MET A 128 9.17 -19.07 -5.74
C MET A 128 9.20 -20.55 -5.34
N ASP A 129 9.51 -20.83 -4.08
CA ASP A 129 9.30 -22.16 -3.52
C ASP A 129 7.84 -22.31 -3.10
N VAL A 130 7.06 -22.95 -3.96
CA VAL A 130 5.62 -23.15 -3.72
C VAL A 130 5.37 -24.12 -2.57
N ALA A 131 6.35 -24.95 -2.19
CA ALA A 131 6.20 -25.85 -1.04
C ALA A 131 6.31 -25.12 0.32
N ALA A 132 6.77 -23.86 0.32
CA ALA A 132 6.95 -23.03 1.51
C ALA A 132 5.81 -22.01 1.75
N LEU A 133 4.77 -22.00 0.91
CA LEU A 133 3.57 -21.15 1.02
C LEU A 133 2.40 -21.91 1.65
#